data_AF-A0A0R0IVG0-F1
#
_entry.id   AF-A0A0R0IVG0-F1
#
_cell.length_a   1.000
_cell.length_b   1.000
_cell.length_c   1.000
_cell.angle_alpha   90.00
_cell.angle_beta   90.00
_cell.angle_gamma   90.00
#
_symmetry.space_group_name_H-M   'P 1'
#
loop_
_entity.id
_entity.type
_entity.pdbx_description
1 polymer ?
#
loop_
_entity_poly.entity_id
_entity_poly.type
_entity_poly.pdbx_seq_one_letter_code
_entity_poly.pdbx_strand_id
1 'polypeptide(L)' 'MSHSGLQAVSNAIEMFLSEQLLDSEILAGLAIAVIMDGSRTFLIEIQASGGSEADHDCRL' A
#
# COMPACT_ATOMS: atom_id res chain seq x y z
N MET A 1 26.92 18.49 0.69
CA MET A 1 26.18 18.58 -0.58
C MET A 1 24.80 18.00 -0.30
N SER A 2 23.76 18.83 -0.30
CA SER A 2 22.39 18.31 -0.29
C SER A 2 22.20 17.52 -1.58
N HIS A 3 21.92 16.23 -1.49
CA HIS A 3 21.55 15.37 -2.63
C HIS A 3 20.15 15.78 -3.14
N SER A 4 20.01 17.00 -3.63
CA SER A 4 18.78 17.51 -4.24
C SER A 4 18.81 17.18 -5.73
N GLY A 5 18.34 15.99 -6.09
CA GLY A 5 18.25 15.51 -7.47
C GLY A 5 17.58 14.15 -7.53
N LEU A 6 17.32 13.65 -8.75
CA LEU A 6 16.84 12.28 -8.94
C LEU A 6 17.95 11.29 -8.58
N GLN A 7 17.61 10.27 -7.79
CA GLN A 7 18.51 9.18 -7.43
C GLN A 7 17.99 7.87 -8.05
N ALA A 8 18.90 7.11 -8.65
CA ALA A 8 18.56 5.78 -9.14
C ALA A 8 18.21 4.85 -7.96
N VAL A 9 17.07 4.17 -8.06
CA VAL A 9 16.68 3.10 -7.12
C VAL A 9 17.30 1.79 -7.62
N SER A 10 18.21 1.22 -6.83
CA SER A 10 18.89 -0.04 -7.18
C SER A 10 18.00 -1.27 -7.05
N ASN A 11 17.01 -1.23 -6.16
CA ASN A 11 16.07 -2.31 -5.92
C ASN A 11 14.64 -1.74 -5.86
N ALA A 12 13.94 -1.78 -6.99
CA ALA A 12 12.57 -1.27 -7.09
C ALA A 12 11.57 -2.00 -6.16
N ILE A 13 11.89 -3.23 -5.74
CA ILE A 13 11.04 -4.00 -4.82
C ILE A 13 10.98 -3.30 -3.46
N GLU A 14 12.07 -2.67 -3.01
CA GLU A 14 12.12 -1.96 -1.72
C GLU A 14 11.12 -0.82 -1.64
N MET A 15 10.68 -0.27 -2.78
CA MET A 15 9.62 0.75 -2.80
C MET A 15 8.28 0.22 -2.26
N PHE A 16 8.03 -1.09 -2.40
CA PHE A 16 6.84 -1.78 -1.90
C PHE A 16 7.07 -2.47 -0.55
N LEU A 17 8.31 -2.50 -0.06
CA LEU A 17 8.67 -3.10 1.23
C LEU A 17 8.68 -2.10 2.38
N SER A 18 8.16 -0.89 2.16
CA SER A 18 8.01 0.12 3.21
C SER A 18 7.15 -0.43 4.35
N GLU A 19 7.41 0.02 5.58
CA GLU A 19 6.67 -0.39 6.77
C GLU A 19 5.18 -0.30 6.44
N GLN A 20 4.49 -1.45 6.41
CA GLN A 20 3.03 -1.45 6.47
C GLN A 20 2.68 -0.44 7.54
N LEU A 21 1.88 0.58 7.20
CA LEU A 21 1.40 1.54 8.18
C LEU A 21 0.45 0.77 9.11
N LEU A 22 1.04 0.02 10.03
CA LEU A 22 0.41 -0.79 11.07
C LEU A 22 -0.36 0.11 12.06
N ASP A 23 -0.20 1.44 11.94
CA ASP A 23 -0.99 2.45 12.65
C ASP A 23 -2.42 2.61 12.11
N SER A 24 -2.75 2.01 10.96
CA SER A 24 -4.15 1.81 10.58
C SER A 24 -4.62 0.50 11.20
N GLU A 25 -5.37 0.56 12.31
CA GLU A 25 -5.98 -0.58 13.03
C GLU A 25 -6.88 -1.47 12.15
N ILE A 26 -7.01 -1.14 10.86
CA ILE A 26 -8.08 -1.52 9.97
C ILE A 26 -7.51 -1.92 8.60
N LEU A 27 -6.30 -2.47 8.48
CA LEU A 27 -5.86 -3.08 7.21
C LEU A 27 -6.31 -4.56 7.15
N ALA A 28 -7.32 -4.83 6.33
CA ALA A 28 -7.82 -6.18 6.08
C ALA A 28 -6.99 -6.95 5.02
N GLY A 29 -6.20 -6.25 4.20
CA GLY A 29 -5.36 -6.90 3.21
C GLY A 29 -4.42 -5.97 2.48
N LEU A 30 -3.32 -6.54 2.00
CA LEU A 30 -2.32 -5.91 1.15
C LEU A 30 -1.99 -6.87 0.00
N ALA A 31 -1.99 -6.38 -1.23
CA ALA A 31 -1.61 -7.16 -2.41
C ALA A 31 -0.89 -6.30 -3.44
N ILE A 32 0.04 -6.90 -4.19
CA ILE A 32 0.66 -6.26 -5.36
C ILE A 32 0.02 -6.83 -6.61
N ALA A 33 -0.46 -5.95 -7.50
CA ALA A 33 -1.00 -6.35 -8.80
C ALA A 33 -0.15 -5.82 -9.95
N VAL A 34 -0.07 -6.62 -11.02
CA VAL A 34 0.55 -6.24 -12.30
C VAL A 34 -0.57 -5.81 -13.24
N ILE A 35 -0.53 -4.56 -13.70
CA ILE A 35 -1.49 -4.02 -14.66
C ILE A 35 -0.79 -3.72 -15.98
N MET A 36 -1.47 -4.02 -17.08
CA MET A 36 -1.02 -3.66 -18.43
C MET A 36 -1.91 -2.56 -19.02
N ASP A 37 -1.30 -1.48 -19.49
CA ASP A 37 -1.93 -0.45 -20.34
C ASP A 37 -1.17 -0.37 -21.67
N GLY A 38 -1.74 -1.01 -22.70
CA GLY A 38 -1.08 -1.25 -23.98
C GLY A 38 0.22 -2.05 -23.81
N SER A 39 1.35 -1.42 -24.15
CA SER A 39 2.69 -2.00 -24.00
C SER A 39 3.37 -1.64 -22.67
N ARG A 40 2.69 -0.90 -21.79
CA ARG A 40 3.26 -0.46 -20.51
C ARG A 40 2.77 -1.36 -19.39
N THR A 41 3.70 -1.79 -18.54
CA THR A 41 3.41 -2.58 -17.34
C THR A 41 3.59 -1.72 -16.10
N PHE A 42 2.63 -1.78 -15.20
CA PHE A 42 2.64 -1.08 -13.92
C PHE A 42 2.56 -2.10 -12.79
N LEU A 43 3.30 -1.82 -11.72
CA LEU A 43 3.10 -2.47 -10.42
C LEU A 43 2.28 -1.51 -9.57
N ILE A 44 1.19 -2.01 -9.01
CA ILE A 44 0.36 -1.25 -8.07
C ILE A 44 0.25 -2.00 -6.74
N GLU A 45 0.23 -1.24 -5.66
CA GLU A 45 -0.12 -1.74 -4.34
C GLU A 45 -1.62 -1.53 -4.11
N ILE A 46 -2.32 -2.60 -3.75
CA ILE A 46 -3.73 -2.60 -3.39
C ILE A 46 -3.82 -2.79 -1.89
N GLN A 47 -4.38 -1.81 -1.21
CA GLN A 47 -4.67 -1.86 0.23
C GLN A 47 -6.18 -2.02 0.42
N ALA A 48 -6.58 -3.01 1.21
CA ALA A 48 -7.95 -3.19 1.65
C ALA A 48 -8.04 -2.80 3.12
N SER A 49 -8.92 -1.85 3.43
CA SER A 49 -9.25 -1.51 4.80
C SER A 49 -10.56 -2.17 5.21
N GLY A 50 -10.55 -2.94 6.31
CA GLY A 50 -11.74 -3.64 6.80
C GLY A 50 -12.34 -2.91 7.97
N GLY A 51 -13.22 -1.93 7.71
CA GLY A 51 -13.96 -1.29 8.79
C GLY A 51 -14.78 -2.34 9.54
N SER A 52 -14.36 -2.68 10.76
CA SER A 52 -15.33 -3.20 11.72
C SER A 52 -16.27 -2.03 11.97
N GLU A 53 -17.48 -2.08 11.40
CA GLU A 53 -18.60 -1.40 12.04
C GLU A 53 -18.59 -1.95 13.47
N ALA A 54 -18.11 -1.14 14.41
CA ALA A 54 -18.36 -1.42 15.80
C ALA A 54 -19.88 -1.47 15.91
N ASP A 55 -20.39 -2.68 16.14
CA ASP A 55 -21.73 -2.93 16.64
C ASP A 55 -21.85 -2.21 17.99
N HIS A 56 -22.12 -0.91 17.90
CA HIS A 56 -22.48 -0.03 19.00
C HIS A 56 -23.99 0.15 18.99
N ASP A 57 -24.79 -0.91 18.79
CA ASP A 57 -26.22 -0.86 19.14
C ASP A 57 -26.89 -2.24 19.32
N CYS A 58 -26.42 -3.04 20.27
CA CYS A 58 -27.22 -4.11 20.88
C CYS A 58 -27.10 -4.09 22.40
N ARG A 59 -27.57 -2.99 23.00
CA ARG A 59 -27.96 -2.89 24.42
C ARG A 59 -29.38 -2.35 24.52
N LEU A 60 -30.36 -3.23 24.29
CA LEU A 60 -31.72 -3.13 24.83
C LEU A 60 -32.02 -4.40 25.62
#